data_AF-A0A497Q5U5-F1
#
_entry.id   AF-A0A497Q5U5-F1
#
_cell.length_a   1.000
_cell.length_b   1.000
_cell.length_c   1.000
_cell.angle_alpha   90.00
_cell.angle_beta   90.00
_cell.angle_gamma   90.00
#
_symmetry.space_group_name_H-M   'P 1'
#
loop_
_entity.id
_entity.type
_entity.pdbx_description
1 polymer ?
#
loop_
_entity_poly.entity_id
_entity_poly.type
_entity_poly.pdbx_seq_one_letter_code
_entity_poly.pdbx_strand_id
1 'polypeptide(L)'
;LQPTDSYYNIRFVVMDKGDSRIVRIRPSDRKALVCDVTVADETASIRLTLWNDDVDFIETGRAYALTGGRVGLYDESMFLTRGRGGAFRQIDEDLVPCSDPDMSRPFAWKQVRSRKRSERGTPLTGHRTGEMRGYSRRKGF
;
A
#
# COMPACT_ATOMS: atom_id res chain seq x y z
N LEU A 1 -8.34 -14.13 -1.96
CA LEU A 1 -8.06 -12.74 -2.41
C LEU A 1 -7.18 -12.80 -3.65
N GLN A 2 -7.76 -12.71 -4.85
CA GLN A 2 -6.99 -12.58 -6.08
C GLN A 2 -6.89 -11.09 -6.45
N PRO A 3 -5.74 -10.56 -6.88
CA PRO A 3 -5.58 -9.12 -7.17
C PRO A 3 -6.48 -8.55 -8.29
N THR A 4 -7.13 -9.42 -9.07
CA THR A 4 -7.94 -9.07 -10.25
C THR A 4 -9.43 -8.87 -9.97
N ASP A 5 -9.99 -9.47 -8.92
CA ASP A 5 -11.39 -9.22 -8.55
C ASP A 5 -11.52 -7.97 -7.69
N SER A 6 -12.39 -7.07 -8.12
CA SER A 6 -12.32 -5.64 -7.77
C SER A 6 -13.29 -5.21 -6.66
N TYR A 7 -13.98 -6.15 -6.01
CA TYR A 7 -15.00 -5.84 -5.01
C TYR A 7 -15.04 -6.90 -3.89
N TYR A 8 -14.52 -6.55 -2.71
CA TYR A 8 -14.53 -7.40 -1.52
C TYR A 8 -15.36 -6.78 -0.40
N ASN A 9 -16.15 -7.62 0.26
CA ASN A 9 -16.82 -7.26 1.50
C ASN A 9 -16.06 -7.92 2.66
N ILE A 10 -15.53 -7.11 3.57
CA ILE A 10 -14.62 -7.56 4.61
C ILE A 10 -15.08 -6.96 5.93
N ARG A 11 -15.02 -7.76 7.01
CA ARG A 11 -15.20 -7.30 8.38
C ARG A 11 -13.85 -7.39 9.08
N PHE A 12 -13.47 -6.35 9.81
CA PHE A 12 -12.17 -6.28 10.47
C PHE A 12 -12.25 -5.42 11.74
N VAL A 13 -11.27 -5.62 12.61
CA VAL A 13 -10.98 -4.78 13.77
C VAL A 13 -9.80 -3.87 13.45
N VAL A 14 -9.86 -2.63 13.91
CA VAL A 14 -8.77 -1.66 13.76
C VAL A 14 -7.77 -1.85 14.89
N MET A 15 -6.54 -2.26 14.55
CA MET A 15 -5.50 -2.56 15.53
C MET A 15 -4.67 -1.32 15.87
N ASP A 16 -4.24 -0.60 14.84
CA ASP A 16 -3.40 0.58 14.98
C ASP A 16 -3.69 1.59 13.87
N LYS A 17 -3.57 2.88 14.20
CA LYS A 17 -3.84 3.99 13.28
C LYS A 17 -2.61 4.89 13.23
N GLY A 18 -1.97 4.93 12.06
CA GLY A 18 -0.78 5.75 11.84
C GLY A 18 -1.10 7.24 11.65
N ASP A 19 -0.04 8.02 11.44
CA ASP A 19 -0.18 9.47 11.24
C ASP A 19 -0.88 9.81 9.93
N SER A 20 -1.80 10.78 10.02
CA SER A 20 -2.45 11.34 8.84
C SER A 20 -1.51 12.30 8.10
N ARG A 21 -1.52 12.25 6.76
CA ARG A 21 -0.71 13.10 5.89
C ARG A 21 -1.54 13.63 4.74
N ILE A 22 -1.23 14.84 4.28
CA ILE A 22 -1.89 15.46 3.15
C ILE A 22 -1.12 15.14 1.86
N VAL A 23 -1.81 14.53 0.90
CA VAL A 23 -1.28 14.20 -0.42
C VAL A 23 -1.91 15.10 -1.48
N ARG A 24 -1.12 15.56 -2.45
CA ARG A 24 -1.62 16.33 -3.61
C ARG A 24 -1.99 15.38 -4.75
N ILE A 25 -3.25 15.42 -5.17
CA ILE A 25 -3.75 14.64 -6.30
C ILE A 25 -3.52 15.42 -7.59
N ARG A 26 -2.68 14.88 -8.48
CA ARG A 26 -2.46 15.41 -9.84
C ARG A 26 -3.39 14.70 -10.82
N PRO A 27 -3.96 15.39 -11.84
CA PRO A 27 -3.64 16.75 -12.31
C PRO A 27 -4.42 17.88 -11.62
N SER A 28 -5.40 17.59 -10.78
CA SER A 28 -6.36 18.58 -10.27
C SER A 28 -5.87 19.46 -9.11
N ASP A 29 -4.61 19.31 -8.67
CA ASP A 29 -3.96 19.97 -7.50
C ASP A 29 -4.79 19.99 -6.20
N ARG A 30 -5.71 19.02 -6.07
CA ARG A 30 -6.53 18.88 -4.87
C ARG A 30 -5.69 18.26 -3.75
N LYS A 31 -5.92 18.70 -2.52
CA LYS A 31 -5.36 18.09 -1.32
C LYS A 31 -6.31 17.00 -0.83
N ALA A 32 -5.78 15.82 -0.51
CA ALA A 32 -6.52 14.74 0.12
C ALA A 32 -5.81 14.31 1.40
N LEU A 33 -6.57 14.05 2.45
CA LEU A 33 -6.05 13.49 3.68
C LEU A 33 -5.90 11.97 3.50
N VAL A 34 -4.77 11.41 3.91
CA VAL A 34 -4.47 9.99 3.81
C VAL A 34 -3.92 9.50 5.14
N CYS A 35 -4.42 8.36 5.61
CA CYS A 35 -3.92 7.71 6.82
C CYS A 35 -3.77 6.21 6.54
N ASP A 36 -2.63 5.65 6.94
CA ASP A 36 -2.37 4.22 6.86
C ASP A 36 -2.74 3.58 8.21
N VAL A 37 -3.54 2.51 8.16
CA VAL A 37 -4.13 1.87 9.34
C VAL A 37 -3.87 0.37 9.26
N THR A 38 -3.52 -0.25 10.38
CA THR A 38 -3.39 -1.70 10.48
C THR A 38 -4.72 -2.27 10.93
N VAL A 39 -5.31 -3.12 10.08
CA VAL A 39 -6.58 -3.80 10.37
C VAL A 39 -6.36 -5.30 10.38
N ALA A 40 -7.15 -6.01 11.17
CA ALA A 40 -7.08 -7.46 11.28
C ALA A 40 -8.48 -8.07 11.22
N ASP A 41 -8.60 -9.16 10.48
CA ASP A 41 -9.75 -10.05 10.55
C ASP A 41 -9.37 -11.33 11.30
N GLU A 42 -10.26 -12.33 11.31
CA GLU A 42 -10.01 -13.62 11.96
C GLU A 42 -8.88 -14.42 11.30
N THR A 43 -8.48 -14.08 10.08
CA THR A 43 -7.52 -14.83 9.28
C THR A 43 -6.14 -14.18 9.27
N ALA A 44 -6.07 -12.86 9.09
CA ALA A 44 -4.82 -12.15 8.83
C ALA A 44 -4.93 -10.64 9.14
N SER A 45 -3.77 -9.99 9.25
CA SER A 45 -3.69 -8.54 9.30
C SER A 45 -3.27 -7.95 7.95
N ILE A 46 -3.79 -6.77 7.61
CA ILE A 46 -3.44 -6.05 6.40
C ILE A 46 -3.44 -4.54 6.65
N ARG A 47 -2.62 -3.82 5.89
CA ARG A 47 -2.64 -2.35 5.89
C ARG A 47 -3.80 -1.84 5.04
N LEU A 48 -4.65 -1.01 5.63
CA LEU A 48 -5.76 -0.28 4.99
C LEU A 48 -5.37 1.19 4.83
N THR A 49 -5.49 1.72 3.61
CA THR A 49 -5.31 3.16 3.36
C THR A 49 -6.67 3.87 3.36
N LEU A 50 -6.83 4.80 4.30
CA LEU A 50 -8.01 5.65 4.47
C LEU A 50 -7.83 6.99 3.75
N TRP A 51 -8.93 7.55 3.26
CA TRP A 51 -8.95 8.80 2.49
C TRP A 51 -9.98 9.79 3.03
N ASN A 52 -9.59 11.05 3.16
CA ASN A 52 -10.46 12.17 3.56
C ASN A 52 -11.26 11.84 4.82
N ASP A 53 -12.59 11.96 4.76
CA ASP A 53 -13.52 11.78 5.88
C ASP A 53 -13.45 10.36 6.48
N ASP A 54 -13.01 9.36 5.71
CA ASP A 54 -12.82 7.99 6.21
C ASP A 54 -11.76 7.96 7.34
N VAL A 55 -10.81 8.90 7.33
CA VAL A 55 -9.77 9.02 8.36
C VAL A 55 -10.40 9.38 9.70
N ASP A 56 -11.37 10.27 9.74
CA ASP A 56 -12.00 10.71 10.99
C ASP A 56 -13.07 9.71 11.47
N PHE A 57 -13.71 8.99 10.54
CA PHE A 57 -14.74 7.99 10.84
C PHE A 57 -14.20 6.72 11.53
N ILE A 58 -12.95 6.34 11.22
CA ILE A 58 -12.35 5.10 11.71
C ILE A 58 -11.58 5.34 13.01
N GLU A 59 -11.96 4.61 14.06
CA GLU A 59 -11.33 4.62 15.37
C GLU A 59 -10.61 3.30 15.68
N THR A 60 -9.52 3.39 16.44
CA THR A 60 -8.74 2.23 16.89
C THR A 60 -9.53 1.42 17.93
N GLY A 61 -9.44 0.09 17.88
CA GLY A 61 -10.11 -0.82 18.81
C GLY A 61 -11.59 -1.09 18.50
N ARG A 62 -12.14 -0.55 17.41
CA ARG A 62 -13.50 -0.83 16.95
C ARG A 62 -13.52 -1.75 15.73
N ALA A 63 -14.67 -2.42 15.55
CA ALA A 63 -14.93 -3.28 14.40
C ALA A 63 -15.72 -2.52 13.32
N TYR A 64 -15.34 -2.77 12.06
CA TYR A 64 -15.98 -2.17 10.89
C TYR A 64 -16.16 -3.20 9.78
N ALA A 65 -17.22 -3.01 8.99
CA ALA A 65 -17.44 -3.69 7.73
C ALA A 65 -17.12 -2.73 6.58
N LEU A 66 -16.18 -3.12 5.72
CA LEU A 66 -15.93 -2.49 4.43
C LEU A 66 -16.70 -3.21 3.36
N THR A 67 -17.60 -2.49 2.69
CA THR A 67 -18.30 -2.95 1.49
C THR A 67 -17.59 -2.37 0.27
N GLY A 68 -17.27 -3.20 -0.72
CA GLY A 68 -16.60 -2.75 -1.94
C GLY A 68 -15.15 -2.33 -1.77
N GLY A 69 -14.41 -3.05 -0.92
CA GLY A 69 -12.96 -2.92 -0.80
C GLY A 69 -12.22 -3.44 -2.03
N ARG A 70 -11.04 -2.90 -2.27
CA ARG A 70 -10.11 -3.34 -3.31
C ARG A 70 -8.76 -3.64 -2.70
N VAL A 71 -8.17 -4.77 -3.09
CA VAL A 71 -6.80 -5.12 -2.74
C VAL A 71 -5.86 -4.61 -3.82
N GLY A 72 -4.86 -3.83 -3.42
CA GLY A 72 -3.74 -3.42 -4.24
C GLY A 72 -2.48 -4.22 -3.90
N LEU A 73 -1.58 -4.32 -4.87
CA LEU A 73 -0.25 -4.89 -4.69
C LEU A 73 0.78 -3.80 -4.99
N TYR A 74 1.63 -3.47 -4.02
CA TYR A 74 2.73 -2.53 -4.18
C TYR A 74 3.98 -3.08 -3.52
N ASP A 75 5.10 -3.08 -4.25
CA ASP A 75 6.38 -3.59 -3.76
C ASP A 75 6.25 -4.96 -3.06
N GLU A 76 5.57 -5.88 -3.75
CA GLU A 76 5.35 -7.27 -3.29
C GLU A 76 4.51 -7.40 -2.00
N SER A 77 3.90 -6.30 -1.55
CA SER A 77 3.09 -6.19 -0.34
C SER A 77 1.65 -5.86 -0.69
N MET A 78 0.69 -6.52 -0.05
CA MET A 78 -0.73 -6.21 -0.26
C MET A 78 -1.20 -5.08 0.65
N PHE A 79 -2.13 -4.29 0.13
CA PHE A 79 -2.83 -3.29 0.92
C PHE A 79 -4.30 -3.23 0.50
N LEU A 80 -5.16 -2.82 1.43
CA LEU A 80 -6.59 -2.64 1.22
C LEU A 80 -6.89 -1.15 1.02
N THR A 81 -7.82 -0.84 0.13
CA THR A 81 -8.38 0.50 -0.02
C THR A 81 -9.88 0.39 -0.23
N ARG A 82 -10.62 1.43 0.14
CA ARG A 82 -12.03 1.55 -0.25
C ARG A 82 -12.12 1.73 -1.77
N GLY A 83 -12.94 0.90 -2.43
CA GLY A 83 -13.18 0.98 -3.87
C GLY A 83 -14.18 2.07 -4.24
N ARG A 84 -14.40 2.27 -5.55
CA ARG A 84 -15.39 3.24 -6.06
C ARG A 84 -16.80 2.80 -5.67
N GLY A 85 -17.49 3.60 -4.86
CA GLY A 85 -18.81 3.27 -4.33
C GLY A 85 -18.78 2.32 -3.12
N GLY A 86 -17.59 1.99 -2.61
CA GLY A 86 -17.47 1.29 -1.33
C GLY A 86 -17.76 2.21 -0.15
N ALA A 87 -18.09 1.62 0.99
CA ALA A 87 -18.42 2.34 2.22
C ALA A 87 -17.95 1.54 3.45
N PHE A 88 -17.60 2.27 4.52
CA PHE A 88 -17.36 1.70 5.84
C PHE A 88 -18.65 1.76 6.66
N ARG A 89 -18.89 0.72 7.47
CA ARG A 89 -20.00 0.65 8.43
C ARG A 89 -19.46 0.14 9.76
N GLN A 90 -19.73 0.86 10.84
CA GLN A 90 -19.42 0.36 12.18
C GLN A 90 -20.31 -0.85 12.51
N ILE A 91 -19.71 -1.86 13.11
CA ILE A 91 -20.41 -3.07 13.58
C ILE A 91 -20.09 -3.29 15.06
N ASP A 92 -21.09 -3.70 15.82
CA ASP A 92 -20.96 -4.06 17.22
C ASP A 92 -20.88 -5.59 17.34
N GLU A 93 -19.90 -6.19 16.64
CA GLU A 93 -19.65 -7.63 16.63
C GLU A 93 -18.25 -7.90 17.19
N ASP A 94 -18.16 -8.84 18.12
CA ASP A 94 -16.89 -9.25 18.74
C ASP A 94 -16.11 -10.14 17.77
N LEU A 95 -15.28 -9.52 16.94
CA LEU A 95 -14.34 -10.21 16.05
C LEU A 95 -13.03 -10.44 16.79
N VAL A 96 -12.45 -11.63 16.65
CA VAL A 96 -11.12 -11.95 17.17
C VAL A 96 -10.08 -11.57 16.11
N PRO A 97 -9.28 -10.51 16.30
CA PRO A 97 -8.26 -10.13 15.34
C PRO A 97 -7.10 -11.13 15.35
N CYS A 98 -6.73 -11.62 14.17
CA CYS A 98 -5.53 -12.40 13.96
C CYS A 98 -4.41 -11.51 13.43
N SER A 99 -3.29 -11.45 14.15
CA SER A 99 -2.13 -10.67 13.73
C SER A 99 -1.23 -11.40 12.72
N ASP A 100 -1.37 -12.73 12.58
CA ASP A 100 -0.47 -13.56 11.79
C ASP A 100 -1.27 -14.47 10.83
N PRO A 101 -1.06 -14.37 9.50
CA PRO A 101 0.01 -13.66 8.81
C PRO A 101 -0.26 -12.16 8.54
N ASP A 102 0.80 -11.36 8.59
CA ASP A 102 0.78 -9.96 8.15
C ASP A 102 0.92 -9.86 6.62
N MET A 103 -0.21 -9.61 5.96
CA MET A 103 -0.35 -9.52 4.50
C MET A 103 0.23 -8.23 3.92
N SER A 104 0.61 -7.27 4.77
CA SER A 104 1.28 -6.05 4.37
C SER A 104 2.80 -6.20 4.22
N ARG A 105 3.35 -7.37 4.56
CA ARG A 105 4.76 -7.69 4.33
C ARG A 105 4.97 -8.25 2.91
N PRO A 106 6.18 -8.07 2.34
CA PRO A 106 6.55 -8.74 1.10
C PRO A 106 6.37 -10.25 1.23
N PHE A 107 5.70 -10.88 0.26
CA PHE A 107 5.48 -12.32 0.30
C PHE A 107 6.83 -13.08 0.33
N ALA A 108 7.05 -13.85 1.39
CA ALA A 108 8.31 -14.51 1.70
C ALA A 108 8.83 -15.51 0.64
N TRP A 109 7.99 -15.97 -0.29
CA TRP A 109 8.38 -16.96 -1.31
C TRP A 109 9.10 -16.36 -2.52
N LYS A 110 9.17 -15.03 -2.63
CA LYS A 110 9.94 -14.36 -3.68
C LYS A 110 11.23 -13.85 -3.07
N GLN A 111 12.36 -14.41 -3.52
CA GLN A 111 13.69 -13.99 -3.11
C GLN A 111 13.79 -12.47 -3.26
N VAL A 112 13.95 -11.74 -2.14
CA VAL A 112 14.35 -10.33 -2.17
C VAL A 112 15.57 -10.30 -3.06
N ARG A 113 15.44 -9.75 -4.27
CA ARG A 113 16.60 -9.52 -5.12
C ARG A 113 17.39 -8.44 -4.41
N SER A 114 18.26 -8.86 -3.51
CA SER A 114 19.38 -8.06 -3.03
C SER A 114 20.12 -7.66 -4.29
N ARG A 115 19.81 -6.47 -4.82
CA ARG A 115 20.77 -5.78 -5.65
C ARG A 115 21.93 -5.57 -4.71
N LYS A 116 22.95 -6.45 -4.79
CA LYS A 116 24.28 -6.13 -4.31
C LYS A 116 24.60 -4.79 -4.95
N ARG A 117 24.44 -3.70 -4.18
CA ARG A 117 25.03 -2.43 -4.53
C ARG A 117 26.52 -2.73 -4.52
N SER A 118 27.09 -2.91 -5.70
CA SER A 118 28.51 -3.16 -5.81
C SER A 118 29.21 -2.03 -5.07
N GLU A 119 30.08 -2.36 -4.11
CA GLU A 119 30.98 -1.42 -3.40
C GLU A 119 31.98 -0.70 -4.32
N ARG A 120 31.76 -0.74 -5.64
CA ARG A 120 32.51 0.06 -6.59
C ARG A 120 31.87 1.44 -6.66
N GLY A 121 32.15 2.23 -5.63
CA GLY A 121 32.16 3.67 -5.76
C GLY A 121 33.00 4.04 -6.98
N THR A 122 32.44 4.91 -7.82
CA THR A 122 33.19 5.55 -8.89
C THR A 122 34.39 6.28 -8.26
N PRO A 123 35.64 5.96 -8.61
CA PRO A 123 36.75 6.81 -8.20
C PRO A 123 36.56 8.18 -8.85
N LEU A 124 36.55 9.22 -8.03
CA LEU A 124 36.73 10.62 -8.45
C LEU A 124 38.19 10.80 -8.88
N THR A 125 38.62 10.19 -9.98
CA THR A 125 39.92 10.45 -10.60
C THR A 125 39.85 10.12 -12.08
N GLY A 126 40.00 11.16 -12.91
CA GLY A 126 39.86 11.08 -14.35
C GLY A 126 41.08 10.49 -15.04
N HIS A 127 40.83 9.78 -16.13
CA HIS A 127 41.63 9.82 -17.36
C HIS A 127 40.70 9.56 -18.55
N ARG A 128 40.79 10.45 -19.55
CA ARG A 128 40.05 10.39 -20.82
C ARG A 128 40.73 9.40 -21.77
N THR A 129 40.07 8.29 -22.08
CA THR A 129 40.23 7.49 -23.32
C THR A 129 38.93 6.68 -23.43
N GLY A 130 38.01 6.96 -24.34
CA GLY A 130 38.13 6.63 -25.74
C GLY A 130 36.99 5.66 -26.10
N GLU A 131 35.99 6.21 -26.78
CA GLU A 131 35.08 5.55 -27.72
C GLU A 131 34.04 4.47 -27.31
N MET A 132 32.89 4.67 -27.96
CA MET A 132 31.92 3.68 -28.45
C MET A 132 30.64 3.36 -27.67
N ARG A 133 29.55 3.88 -28.28
CA ARG A 133 28.33 3.19 -28.72
C ARG A 133 27.11 3.26 -27.81
N GLY A 134 26.23 4.18 -28.21
CA GLY A 134 24.90 3.76 -28.66
C GLY A 134 23.75 4.06 -27.71
N TYR A 135 23.21 5.28 -27.80
CA TYR A 135 21.77 5.47 -27.62
C TYR A 135 21.24 6.27 -28.78
N SER A 136 20.54 5.59 -29.69
CA SER A 136 19.65 6.26 -30.64
C SER A 136 18.22 5.92 -30.26
N ARG A 137 17.52 6.98 -29.81
CA ARG A 137 16.11 7.33 -30.08
C ARG A 137 15.02 6.35 -29.59
N ARG A 138 14.12 6.87 -28.76
CA ARG A 138 12.84 7.49 -29.20
C ARG A 138 12.05 8.04 -28.00
N LYS A 139 11.87 9.36 -27.94
CA LYS A 139 10.60 9.98 -27.53
C LYS A 139 9.90 10.36 -28.84
N GLY A 140 8.75 9.74 -29.11
CA GLY A 140 7.72 10.26 -29.99
C GLY A 140 6.59 10.76 -29.10
N PHE A 141 6.00 11.89 -29.51
CA PHE A 141 4.88 12.57 -28.88
C PHE A 141 3.61 11.71 -28.86
#